data_AF-A0A7H8S8N0-F1
#
_entry.id   AF-A0A7H8S8N0-F1
#
_cell.length_a   1.000
_cell.length_b   1.000
_cell.length_c   1.000
_cell.angle_alpha   90.00
_cell.angle_beta   90.00
_cell.angle_gamma   90.00
#
_symmetry.space_group_name_H-M   'P 1'
#
loop_
_entity.id
_entity.type
_entity.pdbx_description
1 polymer ?
#
loop_
_entity_poly.entity_id
_entity_poly.type
_entity_poly.pdbx_seq_one_letter_code
_entity_poly.pdbx_strand_id
1 'polypeptide(L)'
;MDIPIVIATIRGGHLSHPRWGDGHRKYLVPVLLLTTIGGFVTIFFLLWISPRLFPDDKLSNLLGFFGMQTGTISTGMALVKAVDPGFQSNTAENLVLGSTTAMTFGFPLLLLLNVPIVGYVQNEPIMYVYTFLGLLVYFMVLGWCVALQDTESKCMSGVGHPTLPYLYLKLLTETSDALSPHHTKT
;
A
#
# COMPACT_ATOMS: atom_id res chain seq x y z
N MET A 1 3.64 14.88 -30.97
CA MET A 1 4.99 14.27 -30.95
C MET A 1 5.87 15.19 -31.77
N ASP A 2 6.66 16.02 -31.12
CA ASP A 2 7.88 16.57 -31.70
C ASP A 2 8.84 16.88 -30.56
N ILE A 3 10.04 16.35 -30.74
CA ILE A 3 11.07 16.09 -29.76
C ILE A 3 11.99 17.32 -29.68
N PRO A 4 11.88 18.20 -28.66
CA PRO A 4 12.79 19.34 -28.57
C PRO A 4 14.20 18.92 -28.07
N ILE A 5 14.36 17.67 -27.59
CA ILE A 5 15.57 17.20 -26.94
C ILE A 5 16.69 16.82 -27.94
N VAL A 6 16.35 16.34 -29.14
CA VAL A 6 17.37 15.81 -30.07
C VAL A 6 18.02 16.92 -30.92
N ILE A 7 17.35 18.06 -31.09
CA ILE A 7 17.85 19.17 -31.94
C ILE A 7 18.94 20.01 -31.25
N ALA A 8 19.05 19.94 -29.92
CA ALA A 8 20.01 20.74 -29.15
C ALA A 8 21.49 20.33 -29.33
N THR A 9 21.80 19.20 -29.97
CA THR A 9 23.17 18.66 -30.03
C THR A 9 24.04 19.19 -31.18
N ILE A 10 23.49 19.83 -32.22
CA ILE A 10 24.26 20.08 -33.48
C ILE A 10 24.73 21.53 -33.68
N ARG A 11 24.33 22.49 -32.85
CA ARG A 11 24.86 23.87 -32.95
C ARG A 11 25.63 24.24 -31.69
N GLY A 12 26.95 24.13 -31.81
CA GLY A 12 27.93 24.51 -30.79
C GLY A 12 27.53 25.78 -30.04
N GLY A 13 27.25 25.59 -28.76
CA GLY A 13 26.90 26.62 -27.80
C GLY A 13 26.96 25.98 -26.44
N HIS A 14 28.04 26.25 -25.71
CA HIS A 14 28.35 25.83 -24.35
C HIS A 14 27.11 25.51 -23.50
N LEU A 15 26.75 24.22 -23.40
CA LEU A 15 25.71 23.71 -22.50
C LEU A 15 26.23 23.82 -21.07
N SER A 16 26.00 24.98 -20.47
CA SER A 16 26.05 25.16 -19.02
C SER A 16 24.88 24.37 -18.42
N HIS A 17 25.06 23.05 -18.30
CA HIS A 17 24.16 22.19 -17.54
C HIS A 17 23.95 22.82 -16.15
N PRO A 18 22.72 22.83 -15.61
CA PRO A 18 22.49 23.23 -14.23
C PRO A 18 23.38 22.36 -13.35
N ARG A 19 24.45 22.94 -12.83
CA ARG A 19 25.34 22.27 -11.87
C ARG A 19 24.50 22.08 -10.62
N TRP A 20 24.18 20.84 -10.29
CA TRP A 20 23.35 20.40 -9.15
C TRP A 20 23.95 20.74 -7.75
N GLY A 21 24.86 21.72 -7.65
CA GLY A 21 25.85 21.81 -6.57
C GLY A 21 25.50 22.68 -5.37
N ASP A 22 24.54 23.59 -5.48
CA ASP A 22 24.52 24.79 -4.61
C ASP A 22 23.17 25.04 -3.90
N GLY A 23 22.14 24.25 -4.21
CA GLY A 23 20.83 24.30 -3.54
C GLY A 23 20.62 23.27 -2.41
N HIS A 24 21.44 22.22 -2.32
CA HIS A 24 21.17 21.04 -1.48
C HIS A 24 21.01 21.35 0.02
N ARG A 25 21.77 22.32 0.55
CA ARG A 25 21.69 22.70 1.97
C ARG A 25 20.35 23.34 2.35
N LYS A 26 19.68 24.01 1.41
CA LYS A 26 18.40 24.70 1.67
C LYS A 26 17.25 23.70 1.83
N TYR A 27 17.31 22.55 1.16
CA TYR A 27 16.29 21.50 1.23
C TYR A 27 16.59 20.42 2.26
N LEU A 28 17.84 20.29 2.69
CA LEU A 28 18.23 19.32 3.73
C LEU A 28 17.49 19.56 5.05
N VAL A 29 17.33 20.83 5.44
CA VAL A 29 16.67 21.21 6.70
C VAL A 29 15.17 20.87 6.67
N PRO A 30 14.38 21.27 5.67
CA PRO A 30 12.98 20.84 5.55
C PRO A 30 12.80 19.32 5.50
N VAL A 31 13.66 18.61 4.75
CA VAL A 31 13.56 17.15 4.62
C VAL A 31 13.82 16.47 5.96
N LEU A 32 14.87 16.86 6.67
CA LEU A 32 15.20 16.26 7.97
C LEU A 32 14.13 16.55 9.03
N LEU A 33 13.53 17.75 9.00
CA LEU A 33 12.46 18.12 9.90
C LEU A 33 11.17 17.34 9.59
N LEU A 34 10.82 17.20 8.31
CA LEU A 34 9.65 16.40 7.88
C LEU A 34 9.82 14.92 8.16
N THR A 35 10.99 14.32 7.91
CA THR A 35 11.21 12.89 8.15
C THR A 35 11.26 12.56 9.64
N THR A 36 11.83 13.45 10.46
CA THR A 36 11.87 13.26 11.92
C THR A 36 10.47 13.36 12.51
N ILE A 37 9.71 14.42 12.15
CA ILE A 37 8.34 14.58 12.65
C ILE A 37 7.42 13.48 12.10
N GLY A 38 7.50 13.20 10.80
CA GLY A 38 6.70 12.14 10.16
C GLY A 38 6.97 10.77 10.76
N GLY A 39 8.25 10.43 11.01
CA GLY A 39 8.63 9.18 11.67
C GLY A 39 8.09 9.10 13.11
N PHE A 40 8.20 10.19 13.88
CA PHE A 40 7.69 10.24 15.26
C PHE A 40 6.17 10.13 15.34
N VAL A 41 5.46 10.81 14.43
CA VAL A 41 3.99 10.71 14.34
C VAL A 41 3.57 9.30 13.95
N THR A 42 4.29 8.68 12.99
CA THR A 42 3.98 7.32 12.52
C THR A 42 4.14 6.30 13.65
N ILE A 43 5.23 6.36 14.43
CA ILE A 43 5.44 5.40 15.51
C ILE A 43 4.42 5.59 16.65
N PHE A 44 4.05 6.84 16.96
CA PHE A 44 3.03 7.13 17.97
C PHE A 44 1.65 6.65 17.52
N PHE A 45 1.30 6.86 16.25
CA PHE A 45 0.07 6.37 15.65
C PHE A 45 -0.01 4.83 15.71
N LEU A 46 1.09 4.14 15.38
CA LEU A 46 1.13 2.68 15.44
C LEU A 46 1.03 2.14 16.86
N LEU A 47 1.67 2.78 17.84
CA LEU A 47 1.51 2.43 19.25
C LEU A 47 0.06 2.55 19.74
N TRP A 48 -0.69 3.50 19.18
CA TRP A 48 -2.09 3.70 19.52
C TRP A 48 -3.03 2.71 18.81
N ILE A 49 -2.81 2.44 17.52
CA ILE A 49 -3.72 1.62 16.70
C ILE A 49 -3.42 0.11 16.78
N SER A 50 -2.15 -0.28 16.88
CA SER A 50 -1.70 -1.67 16.91
C SER A 50 -2.39 -2.53 17.98
N PRO A 51 -2.46 -2.10 19.27
CA PRO A 51 -3.13 -2.90 20.29
C PRO A 51 -4.65 -3.02 20.10
N ARG A 52 -5.24 -2.20 19.21
CA ARG A 52 -6.67 -2.20 18.91
C ARG A 52 -7.02 -3.06 17.69
N LEU A 53 -6.11 -3.15 16.72
CA LEU A 53 -6.29 -3.98 15.52
C LEU A 53 -5.84 -5.43 15.72
N PHE A 54 -4.74 -5.66 16.43
CA PHE A 54 -4.13 -6.98 16.57
C PHE A 54 -3.81 -7.28 18.05
N PRO A 55 -4.75 -7.87 18.80
CA PRO A 55 -4.58 -8.10 20.24
C PRO A 55 -3.56 -9.20 20.57
N ASP A 56 -3.37 -10.19 19.69
CA ASP A 56 -2.54 -11.37 19.96
C ASP A 56 -1.03 -11.08 19.89
N ASP A 57 -0.57 -10.37 18.84
CA ASP A 57 0.86 -10.16 18.56
C ASP A 57 1.22 -8.67 18.40
N LYS A 58 1.03 -7.88 19.45
CA LYS A 58 1.14 -6.41 19.42
C LYS A 58 2.50 -5.91 18.94
N LEU A 59 3.59 -6.44 19.51
CA LEU A 59 4.94 -5.93 19.24
C LEU A 59 5.42 -6.32 17.82
N SER A 60 5.19 -7.57 17.43
CA SER A 60 5.57 -8.08 16.11
C SER A 60 4.79 -7.36 14.99
N ASN A 61 3.47 -7.22 15.12
CA ASN A 61 2.65 -6.47 14.17
C ASN A 61 3.04 -4.99 14.11
N LEU A 62 3.30 -4.34 15.25
CA LEU A 62 3.71 -2.94 15.28
C LEU A 62 5.00 -2.71 14.47
N LEU A 63 6.03 -3.53 14.70
CA LEU A 63 7.29 -3.42 13.98
C LEU A 63 7.17 -3.78 12.50
N GLY A 64 6.36 -4.78 12.18
CA GLY A 64 6.06 -5.17 10.80
C GLY A 64 5.39 -4.04 10.01
N PHE A 65 4.30 -3.47 10.55
CA PHE A 65 3.60 -2.36 9.91
C PHE A 65 4.45 -1.09 9.86
N PHE A 66 5.22 -0.78 10.91
CA PHE A 66 6.15 0.35 10.90
C PHE A 66 7.19 0.21 9.79
N GLY A 67 7.88 -0.94 9.72
CA GLY A 67 8.92 -1.17 8.71
C GLY A 67 8.39 -1.26 7.28
N MET A 68 7.13 -1.69 7.09
CA MET A 68 6.45 -1.63 5.80
C MET A 68 6.09 -0.18 5.41
N GLN A 69 5.60 0.63 6.35
CA GLN A 69 5.17 2.00 6.09
C GLN A 69 6.34 2.95 5.82
N THR A 70 7.51 2.71 6.42
CA THR A 70 8.74 3.46 6.16
C THR A 70 9.59 2.89 5.03
N GLY A 71 9.18 1.78 4.42
CA GLY A 71 9.98 1.04 3.46
C GLY A 71 9.12 0.14 2.58
N THR A 72 9.42 -1.16 2.57
CA THR A 72 8.67 -2.17 1.83
C THR A 72 8.37 -3.36 2.74
N ILE A 73 7.59 -4.32 2.24
CA ILE A 73 7.26 -5.52 3.02
C ILE A 73 8.54 -6.27 3.48
N SER A 74 9.62 -6.25 2.68
CA SER A 74 10.87 -6.92 3.06
C SER A 74 11.60 -6.26 4.22
N THR A 75 11.57 -4.93 4.33
CA THR A 75 12.14 -4.22 5.49
C THR A 75 11.31 -4.43 6.75
N GLY A 76 9.98 -4.47 6.63
CA GLY A 76 9.08 -4.85 7.73
C GLY A 76 9.37 -6.26 8.25
N MET A 77 9.49 -7.23 7.35
CA MET A 77 9.78 -8.62 7.72
C MET A 77 11.16 -8.82 8.34
N ALA A 78 12.15 -7.98 7.99
CA ALA A 78 13.45 -7.99 8.66
C ALA A 78 13.35 -7.55 10.13
N LEU A 79 12.54 -6.54 10.44
CA LEU A 79 12.28 -6.11 11.82
C LEU A 79 11.48 -7.15 12.60
N VAL A 80 10.50 -7.80 11.96
CA VAL A 80 9.75 -8.90 12.56
C VAL A 80 10.70 -10.04 12.94
N LYS A 81 11.61 -10.46 12.04
CA LYS A 81 12.61 -11.49 12.36
C LYS A 81 13.52 -11.16 13.54
N ALA A 82 13.76 -9.88 13.82
CA ALA A 82 14.57 -9.47 14.96
C ALA A 82 13.88 -9.71 16.31
N VAL A 83 12.54 -9.72 16.32
CA VAL A 83 11.71 -9.93 17.52
C VAL A 83 11.12 -11.34 17.58
N ASP A 84 10.74 -11.88 16.42
CA ASP A 84 10.19 -13.22 16.23
C ASP A 84 11.01 -13.98 15.16
N PRO A 85 12.16 -14.57 15.53
CA PRO A 85 12.99 -15.33 14.60
C PRO A 85 12.31 -16.62 14.11
N GLY A 86 11.34 -17.13 14.88
CA GLY A 86 10.65 -18.39 14.61
C GLY A 86 9.39 -18.26 13.77
N PHE A 87 8.97 -17.03 13.44
CA PHE A 87 7.68 -16.74 12.79
C PHE A 87 6.50 -17.47 13.46
N GLN A 88 6.47 -17.47 14.79
CA GLN A 88 5.35 -18.04 15.52
C GLN A 88 4.15 -17.08 15.53
N SER A 89 4.38 -15.78 15.33
CA SER A 89 3.34 -14.76 15.21
C SER A 89 2.68 -14.74 13.84
N ASN A 90 1.36 -14.50 13.79
CA ASN A 90 0.59 -14.37 12.53
C ASN A 90 0.81 -13.01 11.83
N THR A 91 1.91 -12.34 12.13
CA THR A 91 2.23 -10.99 11.67
C THR A 91 2.38 -10.93 10.15
N ALA A 92 3.03 -11.92 9.54
CA ALA A 92 3.24 -11.96 8.09
C ALA A 92 1.90 -12.01 7.33
N GLU A 93 0.95 -12.80 7.83
CA GLU A 93 -0.40 -12.91 7.25
C GLU A 93 -1.16 -11.59 7.40
N ASN A 94 -1.17 -10.99 8.59
CA ASN A 94 -1.82 -9.70 8.85
C ASN A 94 -1.26 -8.56 7.98
N LEU A 95 0.06 -8.55 7.75
CA LEU A 95 0.72 -7.56 6.89
C LEU A 95 0.26 -7.66 5.43
N VAL A 96 0.19 -8.88 4.90
CA VAL A 96 -0.25 -9.12 3.53
C VAL A 96 -1.74 -8.83 3.40
N LEU A 97 -2.57 -9.34 4.30
CA LEU A 97 -4.01 -9.09 4.30
C LEU A 97 -4.33 -7.59 4.41
N GLY A 98 -3.62 -6.85 5.25
CA GLY A 98 -3.76 -5.40 5.36
C GLY A 98 -3.41 -4.66 4.06
N SER A 99 -2.34 -5.08 3.38
CA SER A 99 -1.93 -4.47 2.11
C SER A 99 -2.86 -4.82 0.96
N THR A 100 -3.30 -6.08 0.87
CA THR A 100 -4.22 -6.55 -0.18
C THR A 100 -5.58 -5.89 -0.05
N THR A 101 -6.14 -5.81 1.16
CA THR A 101 -7.41 -5.10 1.40
C THR A 101 -7.28 -3.62 1.05
N ALA A 102 -6.20 -2.95 1.46
CA ALA A 102 -5.94 -1.56 1.09
C ALA A 102 -5.81 -1.38 -0.43
N MET A 103 -5.20 -2.31 -1.16
CA MET A 103 -5.05 -2.23 -2.61
C MET A 103 -6.38 -2.44 -3.36
N THR A 104 -7.17 -3.43 -2.94
CA THR A 104 -8.51 -3.68 -3.52
C THR A 104 -9.41 -2.46 -3.41
N PHE A 105 -9.33 -1.74 -2.28
CA PHE A 105 -10.07 -0.49 -2.11
C PHE A 105 -9.38 0.69 -2.81
N GLY A 106 -8.05 0.82 -2.71
CA GLY A 106 -7.31 1.95 -3.28
C GLY A 106 -7.36 2.03 -4.81
N PHE A 107 -7.43 0.89 -5.51
CA PHE A 107 -7.41 0.86 -6.97
C PHE A 107 -8.63 1.57 -7.62
N PRO A 108 -9.89 1.28 -7.24
CA PRO A 108 -11.05 2.04 -7.69
C PRO A 108 -10.96 3.55 -7.36
N LEU A 109 -10.41 3.90 -6.19
CA LEU A 109 -10.26 5.29 -5.79
C LEU A 109 -9.23 6.05 -6.65
N LEU A 110 -8.14 5.39 -7.07
CA LEU A 110 -7.18 5.95 -8.01
C LEU A 110 -7.79 6.25 -9.39
N LEU A 111 -8.70 5.39 -9.88
CA LEU A 111 -9.43 5.63 -11.14
C LEU A 111 -10.36 6.85 -11.02
N LEU A 112 -11.05 6.99 -9.89
CA LEU A 112 -11.96 8.09 -9.63
C LEU A 112 -11.24 9.44 -9.54
N LEU A 113 -10.01 9.45 -9.02
CA LEU A 113 -9.14 10.63 -8.95
C LEU A 113 -8.69 11.17 -10.32
N ASN A 114 -8.86 10.43 -11.42
CA ASN A 114 -8.54 10.92 -12.76
C ASN A 114 -9.57 11.92 -13.30
N VAL A 115 -10.85 11.77 -12.94
CA VAL A 115 -11.96 12.59 -13.43
C VAL A 115 -11.82 14.09 -13.13
N PRO A 116 -11.42 14.57 -11.92
CA PRO A 116 -11.25 16.01 -11.67
C PRO A 116 -10.07 16.61 -12.44
N ILE A 117 -9.06 15.80 -12.80
CA ILE A 117 -7.90 16.24 -13.58
C ILE A 117 -8.35 16.57 -15.02
N VAL A 118 -9.19 15.71 -15.61
CA VAL A 118 -9.79 15.96 -16.93
C VAL A 118 -10.72 17.19 -16.87
N GLY A 119 -11.50 17.34 -15.80
CA GLY A 119 -12.36 18.52 -15.58
C GLY A 119 -11.58 19.84 -15.50
N TYR A 120 -10.39 19.83 -14.87
CA TYR A 120 -9.51 21.00 -14.82
C TYR A 120 -8.95 21.39 -16.20
N VAL A 121 -8.59 20.40 -17.03
CA VAL A 121 -8.05 20.66 -18.38
C VAL A 121 -9.13 21.18 -19.34
N GLN A 122 -10.38 20.73 -19.18
CA GLN A 122 -11.49 21.08 -20.07
C GLN A 122 -12.30 22.31 -19.63
N ASN A 123 -11.99 22.94 -18.48
CA ASN A 123 -12.70 24.10 -17.92
C ASN A 123 -14.23 23.92 -17.79
N GLU A 124 -14.68 22.68 -17.56
CA GLU A 124 -16.08 22.33 -17.36
C GLU A 124 -16.34 22.13 -15.85
N PRO A 125 -16.87 23.14 -15.12
CA PRO A 125 -17.02 23.08 -13.67
C PRO A 125 -18.02 22.02 -13.20
N ILE A 126 -18.85 21.50 -14.10
CA ILE A 126 -19.83 20.45 -13.83
C ILE A 126 -19.16 19.11 -13.45
N MET A 127 -17.94 18.87 -13.96
CA MET A 127 -17.18 17.64 -13.69
C MET A 127 -16.79 17.50 -12.22
N TYR A 128 -16.62 18.61 -11.49
CA TYR A 128 -16.35 18.56 -10.04
C TYR A 128 -17.53 18.01 -9.25
N VAL A 129 -18.76 18.35 -9.64
CA VAL A 129 -19.97 17.83 -9.00
C VAL A 129 -20.07 16.31 -9.18
N TYR A 130 -19.77 15.80 -10.37
CA TYR A 130 -19.71 14.36 -10.61
C TYR A 130 -18.63 13.65 -9.79
N THR A 131 -17.45 14.25 -9.63
CA THR A 131 -16.39 13.67 -8.79
C THR A 131 -16.77 13.61 -7.32
N PHE A 132 -17.43 14.66 -6.83
CA PHE A 132 -17.88 14.73 -5.45
C PHE A 132 -19.00 13.72 -5.17
N LEU A 133 -19.96 13.60 -6.10
CA LEU A 133 -21.03 12.62 -6.03
C LEU A 133 -20.49 11.18 -6.13
N GLY A 134 -19.55 10.94 -7.05
CA GLY A 134 -18.89 9.65 -7.22
C GLY A 134 -18.10 9.24 -5.98
N LEU A 135 -17.41 10.18 -5.34
CA LEU A 135 -16.69 9.93 -4.08
C LEU A 135 -17.65 9.60 -2.93
N LEU A 136 -18.79 10.29 -2.83
CA LEU A 136 -19.83 10.00 -1.85
C LEU A 136 -20.43 8.60 -2.03
N VAL A 137 -20.78 8.24 -3.27
CA VAL A 137 -21.29 6.89 -3.59
C VAL A 137 -20.22 5.84 -3.28
N TYR A 138 -18.96 6.11 -3.62
CA TYR A 138 -17.86 5.21 -3.31
C TYR A 138 -17.68 4.98 -1.80
N PHE A 139 -17.72 6.03 -0.98
CA PHE A 139 -17.67 5.89 0.49
C PHE A 139 -18.90 5.15 1.05
N MET A 140 -20.08 5.38 0.49
CA MET A 140 -21.30 4.64 0.87
C MET A 140 -21.17 3.15 0.55
N VAL A 141 -20.67 2.80 -0.64
CA VAL A 141 -20.44 1.41 -1.07
C VAL A 141 -19.33 0.75 -0.26
N LEU A 142 -18.24 1.46 0.03
CA LEU A 142 -17.18 0.95 0.91
C LEU A 142 -17.70 0.70 2.32
N GLY A 143 -18.42 1.67 2.91
CA GLY A 143 -19.00 1.51 4.24
C GLY A 143 -19.96 0.34 4.30
N TRP A 144 -20.79 0.17 3.27
CA TRP A 144 -21.66 -0.99 3.10
C TRP A 144 -20.86 -2.31 2.99
N CYS A 145 -19.83 -2.35 2.16
CA CYS A 145 -18.99 -3.53 1.95
C CYS A 145 -18.25 -3.93 3.24
N VAL A 146 -17.71 -2.97 3.99
CA VAL A 146 -17.06 -3.21 5.28
C VAL A 146 -18.08 -3.70 6.31
N ALA A 147 -19.30 -3.15 6.33
CA ALA A 147 -20.37 -3.63 7.21
C ALA A 147 -20.79 -5.09 6.88
N LEU A 148 -20.73 -5.50 5.61
CA LEU A 148 -20.97 -6.89 5.22
C LEU A 148 -19.85 -7.83 5.73
N GLN A 149 -18.58 -7.42 5.66
CA GLN A 149 -17.44 -8.20 6.19
C GLN A 149 -17.55 -8.41 7.70
N ASP A 150 -18.03 -7.40 8.43
CA ASP A 150 -18.26 -7.47 9.88
C ASP A 150 -19.43 -8.42 10.25
N THR A 151 -20.32 -8.71 9.29
CA THR A 151 -21.43 -9.64 9.46
C THR A 151 -20.97 -11.08 9.19
N GLU A 152 -20.11 -11.28 8.18
CA GLU A 152 -19.52 -12.60 7.88
C GLU A 152 -18.51 -13.06 8.94
N SER A 153 -17.71 -12.14 9.49
CA SER A 153 -16.76 -12.43 10.58
C SER A 153 -17.46 -12.90 11.86
N LYS A 154 -18.63 -12.31 12.19
CA LYS A 154 -19.46 -12.74 13.33
C LYS A 154 -20.11 -14.11 13.10
N CYS A 155 -20.55 -14.41 11.88
CA CYS A 155 -21.07 -15.74 11.53
C CYS A 155 -19.98 -16.83 11.59
N MET A 156 -18.73 -16.50 11.22
CA MET A 156 -17.61 -17.45 11.28
C MET A 156 -16.99 -17.60 12.67
N SER A 157 -17.26 -16.71 13.63
CA SER A 157 -16.82 -16.90 15.03
C SER A 157 -17.58 -18.03 15.76
N GLY A 158 -18.66 -18.56 15.18
CA GLY A 158 -19.37 -19.75 15.65
C GLY A 158 -18.79 -21.09 15.14
N VAL A 159 -17.82 -21.07 14.22
CA VAL A 159 -17.20 -22.27 13.64
C VAL A 159 -15.69 -22.15 13.82
N GLY A 160 -15.12 -22.96 14.71
CA GLY A 160 -13.69 -22.94 15.02
C GLY A 160 -12.81 -23.22 13.78
N HIS A 161 -12.16 -22.16 13.28
CA HIS A 161 -10.92 -22.12 12.46
C HIS A 161 -11.00 -22.63 10.99
N PRO A 162 -10.26 -22.06 10.00
CA PRO A 162 -9.80 -20.69 9.75
C PRO A 162 -10.37 -20.03 8.46
N THR A 163 -10.25 -18.71 8.44
CA THR A 163 -10.23 -17.74 7.32
C THR A 163 -10.27 -18.31 5.88
N LEU A 164 -11.43 -18.11 5.24
CA LEU A 164 -11.74 -18.38 3.83
C LEU A 164 -10.70 -17.91 2.77
N PRO A 165 -9.86 -16.85 2.95
CA PRO A 165 -8.80 -16.56 1.98
C PRO A 165 -7.71 -17.64 1.91
N TYR A 166 -7.49 -18.43 2.96
CA TYR A 166 -6.50 -19.52 2.95
C TYR A 166 -6.98 -20.75 2.20
N LEU A 167 -8.28 -21.07 2.26
CA LEU A 167 -8.82 -22.25 1.57
C LEU A 167 -8.80 -22.07 0.04
N TYR A 168 -9.01 -20.84 -0.44
CA TYR A 168 -8.92 -20.52 -1.87
C TYR A 168 -7.47 -20.57 -2.39
N LEU A 169 -6.52 -20.04 -1.60
CA LEU A 169 -5.09 -20.17 -1.92
C LEU A 169 -4.65 -21.64 -1.88
N LYS A 170 -5.07 -22.43 -0.89
CA LYS A 170 -4.71 -23.85 -0.76
C LYS A 170 -5.31 -24.72 -1.87
N LEU A 171 -6.57 -24.47 -2.27
CA LEU A 171 -7.20 -25.13 -3.41
C LEU A 171 -6.53 -24.74 -4.75
N LEU A 172 -6.07 -23.50 -4.90
CA LEU A 172 -5.33 -23.09 -6.08
C LEU A 172 -3.92 -23.71 -6.13
N THR A 173 -3.23 -23.86 -5.00
CA THR A 173 -1.93 -24.57 -4.97
C THR A 173 -2.09 -26.07 -5.23
N GLU A 174 -3.09 -26.74 -4.62
CA GLU A 174 -3.35 -28.17 -4.84
C GLU A 174 -3.81 -28.49 -6.27
N THR A 175 -4.53 -27.58 -6.93
CA THR A 175 -4.90 -27.74 -8.35
C THR A 175 -3.74 -27.45 -9.31
N SER A 176 -2.78 -26.62 -8.90
CA SER A 176 -1.55 -26.35 -9.68
C SER A 176 -0.60 -27.55 -9.69
N ASP A 177 -0.47 -28.25 -8.55
CA ASP A 177 0.38 -29.44 -8.42
C ASP A 177 -0.23 -30.68 -9.11
N ALA A 178 -1.56 -30.77 -9.18
CA ALA A 178 -2.25 -31.84 -9.91
C ALA A 178 -2.18 -31.71 -11.45
N LEU A 179 -1.81 -30.53 -11.97
CA LEU A 179 -1.75 -30.25 -13.42
C LEU A 179 -0.34 -30.30 -14.02
N SER A 180 0.70 -30.65 -13.25
CA SER A 180 2.07 -30.84 -13.76
C SER A 180 2.48 -32.31 -13.75
N PRO A 181 2.22 -33.08 -14.81
CA PRO A 181 2.77 -34.42 -14.96
C PRO A 181 4.22 -34.32 -15.47
N HIS A 182 5.14 -34.88 -14.68
CA HIS A 182 6.48 -35.35 -15.06
C HIS A 182 7.51 -34.31 -15.57
N HIS A 183 8.56 -34.07 -14.77
CA HIS A 183 9.86 -34.59 -15.18
C HIS A 183 10.72 -35.03 -13.98
N THR A 184 11.27 -36.22 -14.16
CA THR A 184 11.91 -37.14 -13.23
C THR A 184 13.32 -36.74 -12.79
N LYS A 185 13.65 -37.21 -11.58
CA LYS A 185 15.00 -37.43 -11.02
C LYS A 185 16.03 -37.91 -12.05
N THR A 186 17.21 -37.30 -12.02
CA THR A 186 18.53 -37.94 -11.84
C THR A 186 19.49 -36.93 -11.28
#